data_AF-A0A383E4X7-F1
#
_entry.id   AF-A0A383E4X7-F1
#
_cell.length_a   1.000
_cell.length_b   1.000
_cell.length_c   1.000
_cell.angle_alpha   90.00
_cell.angle_beta   90.00
_cell.angle_gamma   90.00
#
_symmetry.space_group_name_H-M   'P 1'
#
loop_
_entity.id
_entity.type
_entity.pdbx_description
1 polymer ?
#
loop_
_entity_poly.entity_id
_entity_poly.type
_entity_poly.pdbx_seq_one_letter_code
_entity_poly.pdbx_strand_id
1 'polypeptide(L)'
;PQKENINRTLCTKMELIKKDLAIMLSREEKRCHLIGFNPVTQEIIWEVPIDDVLIDAPVIINNTIFLTSNRIAQKDKGAPTIYAFDINGRILFIKDFERDNNEQSVFINIIEEYSKISNDASNILLSFNKIQGNSTTYMELAAINTKTEKTSWISEKIKLSFRSNTEIMLINTANTELLLLLLNEDIVALNNKTGEKVWHNNFPNSMIAKSYNQKILVYNRNEKNGVIWDPI
;
A
#
# COMPACT_ATOMS: atom_id res chain seq x y z
N PRO A 1 24.79 36.35 -14.80
CA PRO A 1 23.99 35.88 -13.64
C PRO A 1 24.24 34.38 -13.40
N GLN A 2 25.07 34.08 -12.41
CA GLN A 2 25.32 32.72 -11.95
C GLN A 2 23.98 32.09 -11.53
N LYS A 3 23.54 31.06 -12.27
CA LYS A 3 22.52 30.14 -11.76
C LYS A 3 23.21 29.35 -10.67
N GLU A 4 22.95 29.69 -9.41
CA GLU A 4 23.28 28.82 -8.29
C GLU A 4 22.76 27.42 -8.61
N ASN A 5 23.63 26.43 -8.41
CA ASN A 5 23.33 25.02 -8.54
C ASN A 5 22.02 24.73 -7.81
N ILE A 6 20.94 24.49 -8.57
CA ILE A 6 19.91 23.58 -8.11
C ILE A 6 20.66 22.26 -7.95
N ASN A 7 21.08 21.95 -6.72
CA ASN A 7 21.46 20.60 -6.34
C ASN A 7 20.40 19.71 -6.97
N ARG A 8 20.81 18.80 -7.86
CA ARG A 8 19.88 17.91 -8.57
C ARG A 8 19.22 17.01 -7.54
N THR A 9 18.20 17.53 -6.87
CA THR A 9 17.34 16.78 -5.97
C THR A 9 16.66 15.74 -6.83
N LEU A 10 16.84 14.48 -6.46
CA LEU A 10 16.23 13.37 -7.17
C LEU A 10 14.71 13.48 -6.94
N CYS A 11 13.99 14.02 -7.92
CA CYS A 11 12.56 13.87 -7.99
C CYS A 11 12.29 12.37 -8.20
N THR A 12 11.79 11.69 -7.16
CA THR A 12 11.57 10.25 -7.20
C THR A 12 10.28 9.89 -7.92
N LYS A 13 9.25 10.75 -7.84
CA LYS A 13 7.97 10.60 -8.57
C LYS A 13 7.23 11.94 -8.62
N MET A 14 6.50 12.16 -9.72
CA MET A 14 5.58 13.29 -9.90
C MET A 14 4.22 12.76 -10.35
N GLU A 15 3.16 13.20 -9.69
CA GLU A 15 1.78 12.89 -10.07
C GLU A 15 1.00 14.17 -10.37
N LEU A 16 0.39 14.25 -11.56
CA LEU A 16 -0.46 15.37 -11.94
C LEU A 16 -1.84 15.20 -11.32
N ILE A 17 -2.25 16.12 -10.44
CA ILE A 17 -3.58 16.12 -9.80
C ILE A 17 -4.59 16.82 -10.68
N LYS A 18 -4.21 18.01 -11.16
CA LYS A 18 -5.00 18.88 -12.03
C LYS A 18 -4.05 19.76 -12.84
N LYS A 19 -4.59 20.49 -13.80
CA LYS A 19 -3.79 21.28 -14.76
C LYS A 19 -2.74 22.19 -14.11
N ASP A 20 -3.05 22.74 -12.95
CA ASP A 20 -2.25 23.71 -12.22
C ASP A 20 -1.60 23.15 -10.93
N LEU A 21 -1.66 21.83 -10.70
CA LEU A 21 -1.07 21.19 -9.53
C LEU A 21 -0.58 19.78 -9.83
N ALA A 22 0.72 19.56 -9.62
CA ALA A 22 1.36 18.26 -9.51
C ALA A 22 1.93 18.09 -8.10
N ILE A 23 1.93 16.86 -7.59
CA ILE A 23 2.58 16.48 -6.34
C ILE A 23 3.91 15.82 -6.66
N MET A 24 4.96 16.27 -6.00
CA MET A 24 6.32 15.77 -6.18
C MET A 24 6.90 15.38 -4.83
N LEU A 25 7.69 14.31 -4.83
CA LEU A 25 8.56 13.97 -3.71
C LEU A 25 10.01 14.18 -4.13
N SER A 26 10.70 15.00 -3.36
CA SER A 26 12.11 15.31 -3.53
C SER A 26 12.90 14.74 -2.36
N ARG A 27 13.98 13.99 -2.62
CA ARG A 27 14.81 13.39 -1.57
C ARG A 27 16.17 14.06 -1.48
N GLU A 28 16.52 14.50 -0.28
CA GLU A 28 17.85 14.97 0.09
C GLU A 28 18.57 13.95 0.97
N GLU A 29 19.81 14.25 1.37
CA GLU A 29 20.62 13.35 2.21
C GLU A 29 19.99 13.10 3.60
N LYS A 30 19.29 14.08 4.16
CA LYS A 30 18.78 14.04 5.55
C LYS A 30 17.28 14.18 5.71
N ARG A 31 16.55 14.54 4.66
CA ARG A 31 15.10 14.75 4.68
C ARG A 31 14.50 14.52 3.30
N CYS A 32 13.19 14.32 3.26
CA CYS A 32 12.41 14.45 2.05
C CYS A 32 11.63 15.77 2.07
N HIS A 33 11.23 16.25 0.89
CA HIS A 33 10.32 17.37 0.74
C HIS A 33 9.14 16.95 -0.12
N LEU A 34 7.93 17.11 0.41
CA LEU A 34 6.70 16.98 -0.35
C LEU A 34 6.39 18.36 -0.96
N ILE A 35 6.23 18.41 -2.27
CA ILE A 35 6.14 19.65 -3.03
C ILE A 35 4.86 19.66 -3.84
N GLY A 36 4.10 20.75 -3.72
CA GLY A 36 3.07 21.14 -4.67
C GLY A 36 3.67 22.01 -5.76
N PHE A 37 3.64 21.55 -7.00
CA PHE A 37 4.27 22.21 -8.14
C PHE A 37 3.22 22.60 -9.18
N ASN A 38 3.29 23.81 -9.71
CA ASN A 38 2.45 24.24 -10.83
C ASN A 38 3.18 23.92 -12.15
N PRO A 39 2.75 22.93 -12.94
CA PRO A 39 3.43 22.58 -14.18
C PRO A 39 3.27 23.62 -15.29
N VAL A 40 2.29 24.53 -15.17
CA VAL A 40 2.06 25.61 -16.15
C VAL A 40 3.00 26.78 -15.91
N THR A 41 3.11 27.25 -14.66
CA THR A 41 4.00 28.37 -14.31
C THR A 41 5.43 27.92 -14.02
N GLN A 42 5.64 26.62 -13.80
CA GLN A 42 6.91 26.02 -13.36
C GLN A 42 7.38 26.51 -11.98
N GLU A 43 6.43 26.80 -11.09
CA GLU A 43 6.70 27.32 -9.76
C GLU A 43 6.28 26.35 -8.67
N ILE A 44 7.02 26.37 -7.55
CA ILE A 44 6.61 25.69 -6.32
C ILE A 44 5.47 26.51 -5.70
N ILE A 45 4.33 25.86 -5.47
CA ILE A 45 3.15 26.43 -4.82
C ILE A 45 3.30 26.34 -3.31
N TRP A 46 3.76 25.19 -2.82
CA TRP A 46 4.00 24.92 -1.41
C TRP A 46 5.02 23.79 -1.27
N GLU A 47 5.68 23.73 -0.13
CA GLU A 47 6.68 22.73 0.21
C GLU A 47 6.56 22.36 1.69
N VAL A 48 6.65 21.06 1.98
CA VAL A 48 6.57 20.51 3.33
C VAL A 48 7.80 19.62 3.56
N PRO A 49 8.69 19.99 4.50
CA PRO A 49 9.81 19.14 4.87
C PRO A 49 9.31 17.94 5.70
N ILE A 50 9.88 16.78 5.45
CA ILE A 50 9.63 15.53 6.17
C ILE A 50 10.98 15.01 6.65
N ASP A 51 11.19 14.97 7.96
CA ASP A 51 12.42 14.51 8.60
C ASP A 51 12.53 12.97 8.60
N ASP A 52 12.29 12.37 7.44
CA ASP A 52 12.40 10.94 7.17
C ASP A 52 12.85 10.75 5.70
N VAL A 53 13.97 10.05 5.51
CA VAL A 53 14.56 9.79 4.18
C VAL A 53 14.09 8.48 3.55
N LEU A 54 13.32 7.68 4.30
CA LEU A 54 12.83 6.36 3.90
C LEU A 54 11.42 6.42 3.31
N ILE A 55 10.96 7.62 2.96
CA ILE A 55 9.66 7.88 2.36
C ILE A 55 9.60 7.35 0.94
N ASP A 56 8.65 6.45 0.68
CA ASP A 56 8.33 5.98 -0.66
C ASP A 56 7.48 6.98 -1.44
N ALA A 57 7.33 6.71 -2.73
CA ALA A 57 6.68 7.61 -3.65
C ALA A 57 5.20 7.85 -3.27
N PRO A 58 4.65 9.05 -3.52
CA PRO A 58 3.28 9.38 -3.16
C PRO A 58 2.26 8.51 -3.85
N VAL A 59 1.19 8.26 -3.11
CA VAL A 59 -0.05 7.62 -3.53
C VAL A 59 -1.19 8.58 -3.25
N ILE A 60 -1.96 8.95 -4.27
CA ILE A 60 -3.08 9.89 -4.12
C ILE A 60 -4.41 9.16 -4.22
N ILE A 61 -5.21 9.24 -3.16
CA ILE A 61 -6.55 8.64 -3.07
C ILE A 61 -7.50 9.69 -2.51
N ASN A 62 -8.61 9.95 -3.19
CA ASN A 62 -9.67 10.86 -2.73
C ASN A 62 -9.18 12.27 -2.32
N ASN A 63 -8.26 12.86 -3.09
CA ASN A 63 -7.61 14.16 -2.79
C ASN A 63 -6.81 14.17 -1.48
N THR A 64 -6.37 12.99 -1.02
CA THR A 64 -5.41 12.84 0.06
C THR A 64 -4.12 12.26 -0.51
N ILE A 65 -3.00 12.88 -0.16
CA ILE A 65 -1.66 12.42 -0.48
C ILE A 65 -1.22 11.53 0.67
N PHE A 66 -0.94 10.27 0.38
CA PHE A 66 -0.37 9.33 1.33
C PHE A 66 1.08 9.04 1.00
N LEU A 67 1.90 8.99 2.04
CA LEU A 67 3.30 8.60 1.98
C LEU A 67 3.53 7.47 2.98
N THR A 68 4.27 6.44 2.58
CA THR A 68 4.69 5.36 3.47
C THR A 68 6.17 5.48 3.75
N SER A 69 6.55 5.18 4.99
CA SER A 69 7.94 5.10 5.41
C SER A 69 8.22 3.71 5.96
N ASN A 70 9.21 3.05 5.37
CA ASN A 70 9.53 1.65 5.63
C ASN A 70 10.79 1.52 6.50
N ARG A 71 10.94 0.38 7.20
CA ARG A 71 12.10 0.13 8.07
C ARG A 71 12.74 -1.21 7.73
N ILE A 72 14.04 -1.21 7.52
CA ILE A 72 14.86 -2.40 7.33
C ILE A 72 15.57 -2.73 8.64
N ALA A 73 15.06 -3.75 9.34
CA ALA A 73 15.63 -4.37 10.55
C ALA A 73 16.41 -3.38 11.44
N GLN A 74 17.63 -3.75 11.84
CA GLN A 74 18.50 -2.94 12.68
C GLN A 74 19.14 -1.76 11.95
N LYS A 75 19.03 -1.68 10.61
CA LYS A 75 19.65 -0.61 9.82
C LYS A 75 18.91 0.72 10.04
N ASP A 76 17.59 0.66 10.15
CA ASP A 76 16.74 1.85 10.23
C ASP A 76 16.13 2.00 11.63
N LYS A 77 16.25 3.20 12.19
CA LYS A 77 15.68 3.57 13.50
C LYS A 77 14.23 4.03 13.36
N GLY A 78 13.48 3.93 14.45
CA GLY A 78 12.10 4.40 14.52
C GLY A 78 11.07 3.39 14.02
N ALA A 79 9.81 3.81 14.01
CA ALA A 79 8.68 3.02 13.53
C ALA A 79 8.48 3.22 12.01
N PRO A 80 8.01 2.21 11.28
CA PRO A 80 7.31 2.40 10.02
C PRO A 80 6.13 3.36 10.20
N THR A 81 5.91 4.24 9.24
CA THR A 81 4.97 5.38 9.41
C THR A 81 4.16 5.59 8.15
N ILE A 82 2.89 5.97 8.30
CA ILE A 82 2.10 6.57 7.23
C ILE A 82 1.92 8.07 7.51
N TYR A 83 2.13 8.87 6.49
CA TYR A 83 1.85 10.30 6.51
C TYR A 83 0.69 10.57 5.54
N ALA A 84 -0.24 11.41 5.96
CA ALA A 84 -1.37 11.83 5.14
C ALA A 84 -1.43 13.36 5.09
N PHE A 85 -1.56 13.90 3.89
CA PHE A 85 -1.68 15.33 3.62
C PHE A 85 -2.87 15.61 2.72
N ASP A 86 -3.47 16.78 2.86
CA ASP A 86 -4.37 17.28 1.83
C ASP A 86 -3.59 17.73 0.59
N ILE A 87 -4.29 17.98 -0.52
CA ILE A 87 -3.68 18.48 -1.77
C ILE A 87 -2.99 19.85 -1.64
N ASN A 88 -3.14 20.56 -0.53
CA ASN A 88 -2.51 21.85 -0.25
C ASN A 88 -1.28 21.70 0.66
N GLY A 89 -0.84 20.46 0.94
CA GLY A 89 0.31 20.17 1.79
C GLY A 89 0.01 20.28 3.29
N ARG A 90 -1.26 20.38 3.71
CA ARG A 90 -1.58 20.38 5.14
C ARG A 90 -1.57 18.95 5.67
N ILE A 91 -0.87 18.75 6.77
CA ILE A 91 -0.87 17.47 7.48
C ILE A 91 -2.32 17.16 7.92
N LEU A 92 -2.82 16.01 7.50
CA LEU A 92 -4.06 15.43 8.00
C LEU A 92 -3.76 14.56 9.21
N PHE A 93 -2.85 13.59 9.05
CA PHE A 93 -2.38 12.76 10.15
C PHE A 93 -1.01 12.14 9.86
N ILE A 94 -0.33 11.74 10.93
CA ILE A 94 0.90 10.96 10.90
C ILE A 94 0.70 9.81 11.88
N LYS A 95 0.89 8.57 11.42
CA LYS A 95 0.62 7.39 12.23
C LYS A 95 1.75 6.38 12.12
N ASP A 96 2.35 6.11 13.28
CA ASP A 96 3.38 5.11 13.45
C ASP A 96 2.77 3.71 13.67
N PHE A 97 3.48 2.69 13.20
CA PHE A 97 3.15 1.30 13.43
C PHE A 97 4.29 0.61 14.16
N GLU A 98 3.99 -0.04 15.27
CA GLU A 98 5.02 -0.74 16.03
C GLU A 98 5.56 -1.94 15.25
N ARG A 99 6.87 -2.14 15.39
CA ARG A 99 7.54 -3.38 14.95
C ARG A 99 7.40 -4.39 16.08
N ASP A 100 7.27 -5.67 15.73
CA ASP A 100 7.26 -6.74 16.74
C ASP A 100 8.60 -6.78 17.51
N ASN A 101 9.69 -6.42 16.84
CA ASN A 101 11.02 -6.25 17.41
C ASN A 101 11.94 -5.47 16.45
N ASN A 102 13.11 -5.04 16.95
CA ASN A 102 14.07 -4.24 16.19
C ASN A 102 14.80 -5.00 15.06
N GLU A 103 14.70 -6.33 15.00
CA GLU A 103 15.30 -7.14 13.94
C GLU A 103 14.34 -7.35 12.77
N GLN A 104 13.09 -6.94 12.91
CA GLN A 104 12.07 -7.08 11.88
C GLN A 104 12.17 -5.94 10.86
N SER A 105 12.20 -6.31 9.58
CA SER A 105 11.93 -5.36 8.50
C SER A 105 10.43 -5.29 8.26
N VAL A 106 9.90 -4.09 8.06
CA VAL A 106 8.48 -3.84 7.82
C VAL A 106 8.35 -2.92 6.62
N PHE A 107 7.64 -3.41 5.61
CA PHE A 107 7.28 -2.66 4.41
C PHE A 107 5.78 -2.46 4.37
N ILE A 108 5.36 -1.21 4.52
CA ILE A 108 3.99 -0.75 4.34
C ILE A 108 3.79 -0.47 2.86
N ASN A 109 2.71 -1.02 2.30
CA ASN A 109 2.20 -0.60 0.99
C ASN A 109 0.73 -0.22 1.11
N ILE A 110 0.33 0.80 0.36
CA ILE A 110 -1.07 1.17 0.21
C ILE A 110 -1.63 0.36 -0.97
N ILE A 111 -2.69 -0.40 -0.72
CA ILE A 111 -3.37 -1.17 -1.78
C ILE A 111 -4.36 -0.23 -2.48
N GLU A 112 -3.87 0.57 -3.43
CA GLU A 112 -4.67 1.55 -4.18
C GLU A 112 -5.92 0.94 -4.83
N GLU A 113 -5.80 -0.28 -5.34
CA GLU A 113 -6.90 -1.00 -5.96
C GLU A 113 -8.10 -1.14 -5.02
N TYR A 114 -7.86 -1.29 -3.70
CA TYR A 114 -8.93 -1.44 -2.72
C TYR A 114 -9.86 -0.23 -2.74
N SER A 115 -9.29 0.98 -2.76
CA SER A 115 -10.04 2.23 -2.77
C SER A 115 -10.87 2.40 -4.06
N LYS A 116 -10.49 1.71 -5.15
CA LYS A 116 -11.23 1.72 -6.42
C LYS A 116 -12.40 0.73 -6.41
N ILE A 117 -12.24 -0.42 -5.77
CA ILE A 117 -13.23 -1.52 -5.81
C ILE A 117 -14.17 -1.57 -4.60
N SER A 118 -13.80 -0.97 -3.46
CA SER A 118 -14.59 -1.03 -2.21
C SER A 118 -15.82 -0.13 -2.19
N ASN A 119 -15.85 0.91 -3.03
CA ASN A 119 -16.82 2.01 -2.94
C ASN A 119 -16.86 2.66 -1.53
N ASP A 120 -15.81 2.46 -0.73
CA ASP A 120 -15.65 3.07 0.59
C ASP A 120 -14.54 4.12 0.52
N ALA A 121 -14.97 5.39 0.43
CA ALA A 121 -14.06 6.51 0.39
C ALA A 121 -13.45 6.87 1.76
N SER A 122 -13.90 6.24 2.84
CA SER A 122 -13.47 6.56 4.21
C SER A 122 -12.28 5.72 4.67
N ASN A 123 -12.10 4.51 4.13
CA ASN A 123 -11.01 3.62 4.50
C ASN A 123 -9.98 3.47 3.37
N ILE A 124 -8.71 3.38 3.75
CA ILE A 124 -7.64 2.84 2.91
C ILE A 124 -7.22 1.48 3.43
N LEU A 125 -6.72 0.63 2.54
CA LEU A 125 -6.17 -0.68 2.90
C LEU A 125 -4.64 -0.63 2.82
N LEU A 126 -3.99 -1.02 3.91
CA LEU A 126 -2.55 -1.15 4.00
C LEU A 126 -2.16 -2.62 4.09
N SER A 127 -1.07 -2.99 3.43
CA SER A 127 -0.35 -4.24 3.68
C SER A 127 0.94 -4.00 4.42
N PHE A 128 1.20 -4.79 5.46
CA PHE A 128 2.43 -4.81 6.23
C PHE A 128 3.20 -6.09 5.93
N ASN A 129 4.17 -6.02 5.04
CA ASN A 129 5.07 -7.13 4.76
C ASN A 129 6.17 -7.14 5.82
N LYS A 130 6.10 -8.11 6.72
CA LYS A 130 7.00 -8.25 7.87
C LYS A 130 7.97 -9.40 7.63
N ILE A 131 9.26 -9.10 7.66
CA ILE A 131 10.34 -10.06 7.44
C ILE A 131 11.20 -10.12 8.70
N GLN A 132 11.35 -11.31 9.27
CA GLN A 132 12.23 -11.57 10.40
C GLN A 132 13.40 -12.47 9.97
N GLY A 133 14.61 -12.15 10.44
CA GLY A 133 15.89 -12.71 9.93
C GLY A 133 15.93 -14.24 9.80
N ASN A 134 15.21 -14.97 10.65
CA ASN A 134 15.18 -16.43 10.67
C ASN A 134 14.06 -17.04 9.80
N SER A 135 13.81 -16.49 8.60
CA SER A 135 12.89 -16.99 7.55
C SER A 135 11.38 -16.80 7.74
N THR A 136 10.91 -16.26 8.86
CA THR A 136 9.47 -15.99 9.01
C THR A 136 9.11 -14.71 8.27
N THR A 137 8.48 -14.86 7.11
CA THR A 137 7.90 -13.76 6.34
C THR A 137 6.38 -13.89 6.36
N TYR A 138 5.71 -12.82 6.72
CA TYR A 138 4.26 -12.79 6.74
C TYR A 138 3.74 -11.40 6.38
N MET A 139 2.45 -11.34 6.07
CA MET A 139 1.72 -10.12 5.80
C MET A 139 0.59 -9.97 6.80
N GLU A 140 0.37 -8.75 7.25
CA GLU A 140 -0.87 -8.33 7.89
C GLU A 140 -1.52 -7.27 7.00
N LEU A 141 -2.84 -7.23 6.98
CA LEU A 141 -3.60 -6.16 6.34
C LEU A 141 -4.27 -5.31 7.41
N ALA A 142 -4.36 -4.00 7.18
CA ALA A 142 -5.17 -3.14 8.03
C ALA A 142 -6.01 -2.18 7.18
N ALA A 143 -7.29 -2.09 7.51
CA ALA A 143 -8.14 -1.01 7.02
C ALA A 143 -8.06 0.17 8.01
N ILE A 144 -7.75 1.36 7.50
CA ILE A 144 -7.62 2.57 8.32
C ILE A 144 -8.62 3.60 7.85
N ASN A 145 -9.42 4.09 8.79
CA ASN A 145 -10.33 5.18 8.53
C ASN A 145 -9.55 6.50 8.48
N THR A 146 -9.53 7.11 7.30
CA THR A 146 -8.72 8.31 7.01
C THR A 146 -9.19 9.57 7.71
N LYS A 147 -10.47 9.62 8.14
CA LYS A 147 -11.05 10.78 8.83
C LYS A 147 -10.85 10.74 10.34
N THR A 148 -10.86 9.55 10.93
CA THR A 148 -10.75 9.35 12.38
C THR A 148 -9.39 8.82 12.81
N GLU A 149 -8.55 8.44 11.85
CA GLU A 149 -7.21 7.86 12.04
C GLU A 149 -7.23 6.49 12.74
N LYS A 150 -8.42 5.98 13.05
CA LYS A 150 -8.61 4.71 13.73
C LYS A 150 -8.43 3.56 12.76
N THR A 151 -7.81 2.50 13.26
CA THR A 151 -7.76 1.23 12.54
C THR A 151 -9.12 0.58 12.65
N SER A 152 -9.78 0.36 11.52
CA SER A 152 -11.10 -0.28 11.45
C SER A 152 -10.98 -1.77 11.75
N TRP A 153 -9.95 -2.42 11.20
CA TRP A 153 -9.58 -3.79 11.52
C TRP A 153 -8.14 -4.08 11.11
N ILE A 154 -7.57 -5.14 11.68
CA ILE A 154 -6.28 -5.73 11.30
C ILE A 154 -6.51 -7.22 11.10
N SER A 155 -5.98 -7.78 10.01
CA SER A 155 -6.08 -9.21 9.75
C SER A 155 -5.17 -10.03 10.67
N GLU A 156 -5.44 -11.32 10.76
CA GLU A 156 -4.45 -12.28 11.24
C GLU A 156 -3.20 -12.29 10.36
N LYS A 157 -2.10 -12.89 10.85
CA LYS A 157 -0.87 -13.09 10.08
C LYS A 157 -1.09 -14.05 8.92
N ILE A 158 -0.83 -13.58 7.72
CA ILE A 158 -0.94 -14.33 6.47
C ILE A 158 0.49 -14.73 6.07
N LYS A 159 0.78 -16.03 6.10
CA LYS A 159 2.10 -16.52 5.69
C LYS A 159 2.30 -16.23 4.20
N LEU A 160 3.45 -15.63 3.86
CA LEU A 160 3.79 -15.35 2.47
C LEU A 160 4.95 -16.23 2.03
N SER A 161 4.88 -16.72 0.79
CA SER A 161 6.08 -17.08 0.05
C SER A 161 6.85 -15.81 -0.32
N PHE A 162 8.17 -15.81 -0.15
CA PHE A 162 9.03 -14.71 -0.58
C PHE A 162 8.76 -14.40 -2.08
N ARG A 163 8.34 -13.17 -2.41
CA ARG A 163 7.93 -12.68 -3.76
C ARG A 163 6.48 -12.94 -4.22
N SER A 164 5.51 -13.10 -3.32
CA SER A 164 4.11 -13.08 -3.76
C SER A 164 3.69 -11.65 -4.14
N ASN A 165 3.34 -11.44 -5.40
CA ASN A 165 2.48 -10.31 -5.76
C ASN A 165 1.10 -10.62 -5.20
N THR A 166 0.52 -9.70 -4.45
CA THR A 166 -0.83 -9.84 -3.90
C THR A 166 -1.78 -9.06 -4.78
N GLU A 167 -2.57 -9.77 -5.58
CA GLU A 167 -3.75 -9.17 -6.20
C GLU A 167 -4.93 -9.26 -5.23
N ILE A 168 -5.82 -8.27 -5.25
CA ILE A 168 -7.01 -8.30 -4.41
C ILE A 168 -8.30 -8.31 -5.24
N MET A 169 -9.33 -8.99 -4.76
CA MET A 169 -10.67 -8.95 -5.34
C MET A 169 -11.69 -8.76 -4.22
N LEU A 170 -12.69 -7.92 -4.45
CA LEU A 170 -13.80 -7.76 -3.52
C LEU A 170 -15.04 -8.48 -4.06
N ILE A 171 -15.64 -9.30 -3.21
CA ILE A 171 -16.91 -9.96 -3.45
C ILE A 171 -17.92 -9.34 -2.51
N ASN A 172 -18.93 -8.71 -3.09
CA ASN A 172 -20.04 -8.15 -2.33
C ASN A 172 -21.34 -8.71 -2.90
N THR A 173 -21.89 -9.70 -2.20
CA THR A 173 -23.21 -10.26 -2.47
C THR A 173 -24.12 -10.01 -1.27
N ALA A 174 -25.43 -10.19 -1.45
CA ALA A 174 -26.43 -9.85 -0.43
C ALA A 174 -26.12 -10.41 0.98
N ASN A 175 -25.42 -11.55 1.05
CA ASN A 175 -25.12 -12.24 2.31
C ASN A 175 -23.62 -12.33 2.63
N THR A 176 -22.73 -11.80 1.79
CA THR A 176 -21.28 -12.02 1.94
C THR A 176 -20.46 -10.85 1.40
N GLU A 177 -19.57 -10.32 2.24
CA GLU A 177 -18.61 -9.27 1.88
C GLU A 177 -17.18 -9.76 2.14
N LEU A 178 -16.54 -10.30 1.11
CA LEU A 178 -15.20 -10.87 1.18
C LEU A 178 -14.18 -9.98 0.48
N LEU A 179 -13.04 -9.78 1.14
CA LEU A 179 -11.80 -9.35 0.52
C LEU A 179 -10.95 -10.60 0.25
N LEU A 180 -10.78 -10.94 -1.02
CA LEU A 180 -9.92 -12.02 -1.45
C LEU A 180 -8.52 -11.51 -1.74
N LEU A 181 -7.54 -12.27 -1.27
CA LEU A 181 -6.13 -12.11 -1.58
C LEU A 181 -5.72 -13.26 -2.49
N LEU A 182 -5.39 -12.92 -3.73
CA LEU A 182 -4.92 -13.85 -4.75
C LEU A 182 -3.40 -13.81 -4.71
N LEU A 183 -2.81 -14.83 -4.10
CA LEU A 183 -1.37 -15.07 -4.02
C LEU A 183 -0.99 -16.11 -5.08
N ASN A 184 0.31 -16.36 -5.28
CA ASN A 184 0.79 -17.26 -6.34
C ASN A 184 0.09 -18.64 -6.33
N GLU A 185 0.03 -19.28 -5.15
CA GLU A 185 -0.53 -20.62 -4.94
C GLU A 185 -1.61 -20.64 -3.86
N ASP A 186 -2.01 -19.49 -3.33
CA ASP A 186 -2.95 -19.39 -2.24
C ASP A 186 -4.05 -18.38 -2.54
N ILE A 187 -5.28 -18.72 -2.14
CA ILE A 187 -6.38 -17.77 -2.08
C ILE A 187 -6.79 -17.67 -0.62
N VAL A 188 -6.70 -16.47 -0.06
CA VAL A 188 -7.13 -16.18 1.31
C VAL A 188 -8.34 -15.26 1.24
N ALA A 189 -9.45 -15.67 1.86
CA ALA A 189 -10.63 -14.84 1.99
C ALA A 189 -10.71 -14.25 3.39
N LEU A 190 -10.83 -12.93 3.45
CA LEU A 190 -11.08 -12.18 4.67
C LEU A 190 -12.49 -11.61 4.63
N ASN A 191 -13.14 -11.49 5.78
CA ASN A 191 -14.34 -10.68 5.92
C ASN A 191 -13.94 -9.21 5.78
N ASN A 192 -14.50 -8.49 4.81
CA ASN A 192 -14.08 -7.12 4.51
C ASN A 192 -14.40 -6.12 5.63
N LYS A 193 -15.36 -6.45 6.52
CA LYS A 193 -15.75 -5.58 7.63
C LYS A 193 -14.94 -5.82 8.90
N THR A 194 -14.46 -7.04 9.12
CA THR A 194 -13.77 -7.42 10.36
C THR A 194 -12.31 -7.77 10.17
N GLY A 195 -11.86 -8.00 8.94
CA GLY A 195 -10.50 -8.46 8.64
C GLY A 195 -10.24 -9.93 9.00
N GLU A 196 -11.23 -10.64 9.55
CA GLU A 196 -11.10 -12.03 9.99
C GLU A 196 -11.02 -12.97 8.79
N LYS A 197 -10.14 -13.98 8.90
CA LYS A 197 -10.01 -15.01 7.87
C LYS A 197 -11.25 -15.91 7.86
N VAL A 198 -11.95 -15.93 6.73
CA VAL A 198 -13.14 -16.77 6.51
C VAL A 198 -12.72 -18.15 6.03
N TRP A 199 -11.84 -18.21 5.03
CA TRP A 199 -11.29 -19.46 4.50
C TRP A 199 -9.95 -19.23 3.79
N HIS A 200 -9.23 -20.32 3.55
CA HIS A 200 -7.97 -20.35 2.82
C HIS A 200 -7.90 -21.63 1.99
N ASN A 201 -7.65 -21.48 0.68
CA ASN A 201 -7.41 -22.59 -0.23
C ASN A 201 -6.00 -22.50 -0.82
N ASN A 202 -5.29 -23.63 -0.83
CA ASN A 202 -3.99 -23.77 -1.46
C ASN A 202 -4.11 -24.56 -2.76
N PHE A 203 -3.50 -24.05 -3.82
CA PHE A 203 -3.47 -24.61 -5.17
C PHE A 203 -2.01 -24.83 -5.57
N PRO A 204 -1.39 -25.94 -5.14
CA PRO A 204 0.05 -26.15 -5.31
C PRO A 204 0.42 -26.19 -6.80
N ASN A 205 1.55 -25.60 -7.17
CA ASN A 205 2.03 -25.47 -8.55
C ASN A 205 1.04 -24.78 -9.51
N SER A 206 0.10 -24.00 -8.97
CA SER A 206 -0.86 -23.26 -9.79
C SER A 206 -0.44 -21.80 -9.94
N MET A 207 -0.96 -21.17 -10.98
CA MET A 207 -1.01 -19.72 -11.11
C MET A 207 -2.45 -19.28 -10.87
N ILE A 208 -2.63 -18.31 -9.98
CA ILE A 208 -3.93 -17.74 -9.67
C ILE A 208 -4.01 -16.35 -10.27
N ALA A 209 -5.12 -16.04 -10.92
CA ALA A 209 -5.38 -14.72 -11.50
C ALA A 209 -6.88 -14.39 -11.47
N LYS A 210 -7.21 -13.09 -11.52
CA LYS A 210 -8.60 -12.64 -11.71
C LYS A 210 -9.15 -13.12 -13.05
N SER A 211 -10.42 -13.47 -13.06
CA SER A 211 -11.21 -13.73 -14.26
C SER A 211 -12.44 -12.84 -14.29
N TYR A 212 -13.24 -12.96 -15.35
CA TYR A 212 -14.47 -12.19 -15.52
C TYR A 212 -15.52 -12.51 -14.44
N ASN A 213 -16.45 -11.60 -14.20
CA ASN A 213 -17.59 -11.78 -13.29
C ASN A 213 -17.21 -12.26 -11.87
N GLN A 214 -16.15 -11.67 -11.29
CA GLN A 214 -15.65 -12.01 -9.95
C GLN A 214 -15.27 -13.50 -9.79
N LYS A 215 -14.94 -14.18 -10.88
CA LYS A 215 -14.38 -15.54 -10.86
C LYS A 215 -12.86 -15.50 -10.85
N ILE A 216 -12.25 -16.63 -10.56
CA ILE A 216 -10.80 -16.77 -10.44
C ILE A 216 -10.32 -17.83 -11.44
N LEU A 217 -9.29 -17.50 -12.22
CA LEU A 217 -8.59 -18.48 -13.03
C LEU A 217 -7.54 -19.16 -12.15
N VAL A 218 -7.62 -20.49 -12.06
CA VAL A 218 -6.58 -21.32 -11.46
C VAL A 218 -6.00 -22.20 -12.55
N TYR A 219 -4.73 -21.96 -12.88
CA TYR A 219 -4.02 -22.71 -13.92
C TYR A 219 -2.92 -23.57 -13.30
N ASN A 220 -3.07 -24.90 -13.36
CA ASN A 220 -2.07 -25.84 -12.87
C ASN A 220 -0.94 -25.99 -13.89
N ARG A 221 0.29 -25.66 -13.49
CA ARG A 221 1.45 -25.67 -14.38
C ARG A 221 1.93 -27.07 -14.75
N ASN A 222 1.72 -28.05 -13.87
CA ASN A 222 2.14 -29.43 -14.09
C ASN A 222 1.18 -30.14 -15.06
N GLU A 223 -0.12 -29.98 -14.84
CA GLU A 223 -1.16 -30.60 -15.66
C GLU A 223 -1.44 -29.82 -16.95
N LYS A 224 -0.99 -28.57 -17.03
CA LYS A 224 -1.23 -27.63 -18.16
C LYS A 224 -2.72 -27.44 -18.44
N ASN A 225 -3.54 -27.41 -17.40
CA ASN A 225 -4.97 -27.17 -17.47
C ASN A 225 -5.35 -25.94 -16.63
N GLY A 226 -6.47 -25.31 -16.98
CA GLY A 226 -7.01 -24.15 -16.28
C GLY A 226 -8.48 -24.37 -15.94
N VAL A 227 -8.86 -23.95 -14.75
CA VAL A 227 -10.26 -23.96 -14.29
C VAL A 227 -10.69 -22.55 -13.94
N ILE A 228 -11.94 -22.22 -14.24
CA ILE A 228 -12.59 -21.04 -13.68
C ILE A 228 -13.27 -21.47 -12.39
N TRP A 229 -12.81 -20.89 -11.29
CA TRP A 229 -13.27 -21.19 -9.95
C TRP A 229 -14.19 -20.08 -9.43
N ASP A 230 -15.26 -20.50 -8.75
CA ASP A 230 -16.22 -19.62 -8.11
C ASP A 230 -15.87 -19.47 -6.62
N PRO A 231 -15.58 -18.25 -6.13
CA PRO A 231 -15.24 -18.03 -4.74
C PRO A 231 -16.40 -18.02 -3.73
N ILE A 232 -17.64 -18.24 -4.19
CA ILE A 232 -18.87 -18.26 -3.37
C ILE A 232 -19.42 -19.69 -3.26
#